data_AF-A0A3N5KCA1-F1
#
_entry.id   AF-A0A3N5KCA1-F1
#
_cell.length_a   1.000
_cell.length_b   1.000
_cell.length_c   1.000
_cell.angle_alpha   90.00
_cell.angle_beta   90.00
_cell.angle_gamma   90.00
#
_symmetry.space_group_name_H-M   'P 1'
#
loop_
_entity.id
_entity.type
_entity.pdbx_description
1 polymer ?
#
loop_
_entity_poly.entity_id
_entity_poly.type
_entity_poly.pdbx_seq_one_letter_code
_entity_poly.pdbx_strand_id
1 'polypeptide(L)' 'KTVRAAIDAGYSKAFASIFDSNITTFLTGLVLYQFGSGPVQGFALTLMVGIAASMFSAIVITHVIFNVMTEKGVNPNFG' A
#
# COMPACT_ATOMS: atom_id res chain seq x y z
N LYS A 1 1.57 25.22 17.02
CA LYS A 1 1.32 23.88 16.47
C LYS A 1 2.45 23.58 15.49
N THR A 2 3.42 22.78 15.89
CA THR A 2 4.75 22.66 15.27
C THR A 2 4.68 21.95 13.93
N VAL A 3 5.36 22.49 12.92
CA VAL A 3 5.41 21.98 11.53
C VAL A 3 5.76 20.49 11.48
N ARG A 4 6.62 20.01 12.39
CA ARG A 4 6.95 18.57 12.54
C ARG A 4 5.72 17.68 12.80
N ALA A 5 4.84 18.07 13.73
CA ALA A 5 3.64 17.29 14.02
C ALA A 5 2.65 17.25 12.85
N ALA A 6 2.62 18.30 12.01
CA ALA A 6 1.83 18.32 10.79
C ALA A 6 2.43 17.41 9.70
N ILE A 7 3.76 17.33 9.61
CA ILE A 7 4.46 16.43 8.69
C ILE A 7 4.21 14.96 9.08
N ASP A 8 4.35 14.61 10.36
CA ASP A 8 4.14 13.24 10.84
C ASP A 8 2.69 12.79 10.64
N ALA A 9 1.73 13.66 10.96
CA ALA A 9 0.30 13.39 10.72
C ALA A 9 -0.02 13.27 9.22
N GLY A 10 0.63 14.07 8.37
CA GLY A 10 0.49 14.00 6.92
C GLY A 10 1.03 12.69 6.34
N TYR A 11 2.20 12.25 6.79
CA TYR A 11 2.80 10.97 6.38
C TYR A 11 1.92 9.78 6.75
N SER A 12 1.42 9.72 7.99
CA SER A 12 0.55 8.63 8.44
C SER A 12 -0.75 8.54 7.61
N LYS A 13 -1.40 9.68 7.37
CA LYS A 13 -2.61 9.72 6.53
C LYS A 13 -2.34 9.39 5.07
N ALA A 14 -1.23 9.89 4.52
CA ALA A 14 -0.85 9.59 3.15
C ALA A 14 -0.58 8.09 2.97
N PHE A 15 0.09 7.45 3.92
CA PHE A 15 0.37 6.02 3.87
C PHE A 15 -0.92 5.19 3.92
N ALA A 16 -1.86 5.53 4.81
CA ALA A 16 -3.18 4.89 4.85
C ALA A 16 -3.96 5.09 3.55
N SER A 17 -3.96 6.31 2.99
CA SER A 17 -4.63 6.62 1.72
C SER A 17 -4.05 5.84 0.54
N ILE A 18 -2.74 5.60 0.52
CA ILE A 18 -2.07 4.79 -0.52
C ILE A 18 -2.51 3.33 -0.39
N PHE A 19 -2.56 2.81 0.83
CA PHE A 19 -2.99 1.43 1.07
C PHE A 19 -4.45 1.20 0.63
N ASP A 20 -5.36 2.07 1.06
CA ASP A 20 -6.78 1.98 0.70
C ASP A 20 -7.03 2.17 -0.81
N SER A 21 -6.22 2.99 -1.47
CA SER A 21 -6.30 3.15 -2.93
C SER A 21 -5.97 1.85 -3.67
N ASN A 22 -4.93 1.11 -3.26
CA ASN A 22 -4.58 -0.17 -3.88
C ASN A 22 -5.69 -1.21 -3.71
N ILE A 23 -6.31 -1.28 -2.53
CA ILE A 23 -7.45 -2.16 -2.26
C ILE A 23 -8.65 -1.78 -3.13
N THR A 24 -8.98 -0.50 -3.21
CA THR A 24 -10.10 -0.01 -4.04
C THR A 24 -9.87 -0.32 -5.52
N THR A 25 -8.64 -0.14 -6.02
CA THR A 25 -8.31 -0.49 -7.41
C THR A 25 -8.39 -1.98 -7.68
N PHE A 26 -8.01 -2.83 -6.72
CA PHE A 26 -8.20 -4.28 -6.83
C PHE A 26 -9.69 -4.64 -6.98
N LEU A 27 -10.55 -4.05 -6.15
CA LEU A 27 -12.00 -4.24 -6.21
C LEU A 27 -12.57 -3.74 -7.55
N THR A 28 -12.09 -2.61 -8.07
CA THR A 28 -12.46 -2.14 -9.41
C THR A 28 -12.05 -3.13 -10.49
N GLY A 29 -10.86 -3.72 -10.39
CA GLY A 29 -10.42 -4.80 -11.29
C GLY A 29 -11.34 -6.02 -11.21
N LEU A 30 -11.76 -6.42 -10.01
CA LEU A 30 -12.70 -7.52 -9.81
C LEU A 30 -14.07 -7.25 -10.47
N VAL A 31 -14.59 -6.03 -10.31
CA VAL A 31 -15.83 -5.59 -10.96
C VAL A 31 -15.67 -5.61 -12.48
N LEU A 32 -14.57 -5.08 -13.02
CA LEU A 32 -14.29 -5.09 -14.46
C LEU A 32 -14.10 -6.51 -15.01
N TYR A 33 -13.59 -7.45 -14.22
CA TYR A 33 -13.46 -8.84 -14.62
C TYR A 33 -14.82 -9.56 -14.67
N GLN A 34 -15.71 -9.25 -13.73
CA GLN A 34 -17.04 -9.86 -13.63
C GLN A 34 -18.02 -9.29 -14.67
N PHE A 35 -17.97 -7.98 -14.93
CA PHE A 35 -18.90 -7.28 -15.83
C PHE A 35 -18.29 -6.94 -17.21
N GLY A 36 -16.97 -7.04 -17.36
CA GLY A 36 -16.31 -6.81 -18.65
C GLY A 36 -16.33 -8.04 -19.55
N SER A 37 -16.27 -7.80 -20.86
CA SER A 37 -16.25 -8.86 -21.88
C SER A 37 -15.06 -8.71 -22.83
N GLY A 38 -14.45 -9.83 -23.21
CA GLY A 38 -13.40 -9.88 -24.23
C GLY A 38 -12.13 -9.11 -23.83
N PRO A 39 -11.80 -7.97 -24.47
CA PRO A 39 -10.59 -7.21 -24.15
C PRO A 39 -10.55 -6.64 -22.72
N VAL A 40 -11.70 -6.23 -22.18
CA VAL A 40 -11.79 -5.60 -20.85
C VAL A 40 -11.49 -6.61 -19.74
N GLN A 41 -11.88 -7.88 -19.93
CA GLN A 41 -11.56 -8.96 -19.00
C GLN A 41 -10.07 -9.25 -18.95
N GLY A 42 -9.38 -9.24 -20.10
CA GLY A 42 -7.93 -9.40 -20.17
C GLY A 42 -7.16 -8.24 -19.53
N PHE A 43 -7.65 -7.01 -19.73
CA PHE A 43 -7.14 -5.83 -19.03
C PHE A 43 -7.33 -5.93 -17.51
N ALA A 44 -8.54 -6.30 -17.07
CA ALA A 44 -8.86 -6.45 -15.65
C ALA A 44 -7.99 -7.50 -14.96
N LEU A 45 -7.74 -8.64 -15.62
CA LEU A 45 -6.86 -9.69 -15.11
C LEU A 45 -5.42 -9.17 -14.92
N THR A 46 -4.89 -8.46 -15.92
CA THR A 46 -3.54 -7.88 -15.86
C THR A 46 -3.43 -6.84 -14.74
N LEU A 47 -4.45 -5.99 -14.60
CA LEU A 47 -4.55 -5.00 -13.52
C LEU A 47 -4.56 -5.68 -12.14
N MET A 48 -5.38 -6.73 -11.97
CA MET A 48 -5.44 -7.48 -10.72
C MET A 48 -4.11 -8.15 -10.35
N VAL A 49 -3.43 -8.77 -11.31
CA VAL A 49 -2.11 -9.38 -11.10
C VAL A 49 -1.06 -8.32 -10.75
N GLY A 50 -1.09 -7.16 -11.40
CA GLY A 50 -0.20 -6.04 -11.10
C GLY A 50 -0.40 -5.48 -9.68
N ILE A 51 -1.66 -5.30 -9.26
CA ILE A 51 -1.99 -4.87 -7.89
C ILE A 51 -1.56 -5.93 -6.87
N ALA A 52 -1.81 -7.22 -7.13
CA ALA A 52 -1.40 -8.29 -6.22
C ALA A 52 0.13 -8.34 -6.04
N ALA A 53 0.90 -8.21 -7.13
CA ALA A 53 2.36 -8.14 -7.08
C ALA A 53 2.85 -6.88 -6.34
N SER A 54 2.18 -5.74 -6.55
CA SER A 54 2.46 -4.48 -5.83
C SER A 54 2.20 -4.62 -4.32
N MET A 55 1.05 -5.18 -3.93
CA MET A 55 0.71 -5.39 -2.52
C MET A 55 1.63 -6.40 -1.84
N PHE A 56 2.01 -7.48 -2.54
CA PHE A 56 3.00 -8.42 -2.05
C PHE A 56 4.35 -7.73 -1.79
N SER A 57 4.82 -6.94 -2.76
CA SER A 57 6.04 -6.14 -2.60
C SER A 57 5.92 -5.17 -1.43
N ALA A 58 4.76 -4.52 -1.26
CA ALA A 58 4.52 -3.62 -0.15
C ALA A 58 4.60 -4.34 1.20
N ILE A 59 3.99 -5.52 1.36
CA ILE A 59 4.06 -6.32 2.61
C ILE A 59 5.51 -6.75 2.89
N VAL A 60 6.22 -7.25 1.88
CA VAL A 60 7.63 -7.66 2.02
C VAL A 60 8.49 -6.46 2.40
N ILE A 61 8.33 -5.33 1.71
CA ILE A 61 9.05 -4.09 2.02
C ILE A 61 8.71 -3.60 3.42
N THR A 62 7.44 -3.64 3.85
CA THR A 62 7.04 -3.27 5.21
C THR A 62 7.70 -4.18 6.24
N HIS A 63 7.71 -5.50 6.05
CA HIS A 63 8.41 -6.43 6.94
C HIS A 63 9.92 -6.19 6.96
N VAL A 64 10.55 -5.94 5.81
CA VAL A 64 11.98 -5.64 5.73
C VAL A 64 12.29 -4.31 6.42
N ILE A 65 11.49 -3.27 6.21
CA ILE A 65 11.65 -1.97 6.88
C ILE A 65 11.44 -2.13 8.39
N PHE A 66 10.41 -2.84 8.83
CA PHE A 66 10.16 -3.09 10.25
C PHE A 66 11.28 -3.88 10.91
N ASN A 67 11.74 -4.95 10.25
CA ASN A 67 12.87 -5.74 10.73
C ASN A 67 14.15 -4.90 10.77
N VAL A 68 14.47 -4.13 9.73
CA VAL A 68 15.64 -3.24 9.73
C VAL A 68 15.52 -2.14 10.79
N MET A 69 14.34 -1.57 11.01
CA MET A 69 14.10 -0.58 12.08
C MET A 69 14.25 -1.20 13.47
N THR A 70 13.87 -2.47 13.64
CA THR A 70 13.94 -3.20 14.91
C THR A 70 15.35 -3.76 15.17
N GLU A 71 16.03 -4.29 14.16
CA GLU A 71 17.42 -4.80 14.20
C GLU A 71 18.45 -3.67 14.34
N LYS A 72 18.21 -2.48 13.78
CA LYS A 72 19.07 -1.30 14.01
C LYS A 72 18.97 -0.72 15.41
N GLY A 73 18.20 -1.33 16.33
CA GLY A 73 18.22 -0.98 17.73
C GLY A 73 17.97 0.51 17.98
N VAL A 74 16.96 1.10 17.34
CA VAL A 74 16.45 2.39 17.80
C VAL A 74 15.77 2.12 19.13
N ASN A 75 16.54 2.18 20.21
CA ASN A 75 16.08 2.30 21.57
C ASN A 75 15.52 3.72 21.67
N PRO A 76 14.18 3.94 21.65
CA PRO A 76 13.66 5.27 21.83
C PRO A 76 13.86 5.60 23.31
N ASN A 77 15.02 6.17 23.63
CA ASN A 77 15.26 6.83 24.89
C ASN A 77 14.36 8.07 24.91
N PHE A 78 13.12 7.85 25.34
CA PHE A 78 12.23 8.89 25.81
C PHE A 78 12.81 9.43 27.12
N GLY A 79 13.76 10.36 26.99
CA GLY A 79 14.03 11.38 27.99
C GLY A 79 13.07 12.55 27.80
#